data_AF-A0A0C3GA42-F1
#
_entry.id   AF-A0A0C3GA42-F1
#
_cell.length_a   1.000
_cell.length_b   1.000
_cell.length_c   1.000
_cell.angle_alpha   90.00
_cell.angle_beta   90.00
_cell.angle_gamma   90.00
#
_symmetry.space_group_name_H-M   'P 1'
#
loop_
_entity.id
_entity.type
_entity.pdbx_description
1 polymer ?
#
loop_
_entity_poly.entity_id
_entity_poly.type
_entity_poly.pdbx_seq_one_letter_code
_entity_poly.pdbx_strand_id
1 'polypeptide(L)'
;VGKQHFTSLYSHAREKAFTKRNIMAGWVACGLFPFNPDRVLRVTPKPPAQSTVPRADEIEVGACHKDDVPPTPVTPVSVEGLVSLQNLIKQDAHTLNKASIPRLERHVQKLANAAQASLAETTLLHDRTQMLIRMNNEAKVRRSTKSIVVGKAKVMSFEDIEVARAARAAKDVIKGKGKRGRKRKSAAQEADEPEPEPEPEVAQIVKAPVPWRAPVARMI
;
A
#
# COMPACT_ATOMS: atom_id res chain seq x y z
N VAL A 1 4.56 -3.87 9.60
CA VAL A 1 4.34 -5.02 10.50
C VAL A 1 5.04 -4.74 11.82
N GLY A 2 4.31 -4.54 12.91
CA GLY A 2 4.92 -4.37 14.24
C GLY A 2 5.59 -5.66 14.71
N LYS A 3 6.53 -5.59 15.68
CA LYS A 3 7.25 -6.78 16.20
C LYS A 3 6.29 -7.88 16.66
N GLN A 4 5.15 -7.51 17.25
CA GLN A 4 4.09 -8.44 17.68
C GLN A 4 3.37 -9.14 16.51
N HIS A 5 3.12 -8.42 15.42
CA HIS A 5 2.54 -9.01 14.20
C HIS A 5 3.54 -9.91 13.48
N PHE A 6 4.84 -9.56 13.49
CA PHE A 6 5.89 -10.39 12.92
C PHE A 6 6.01 -11.72 13.66
N THR A 7 6.03 -11.72 15.00
CA THR A 7 6.15 -12.97 15.77
C THR A 7 4.95 -13.90 15.56
N SER A 8 3.74 -13.35 15.46
CA SER A 8 2.53 -14.15 15.17
C SER A 8 2.57 -14.76 13.77
N LEU A 9 2.93 -13.99 12.74
CA LEU A 9 3.02 -14.48 11.37
C LEU A 9 4.18 -15.47 11.21
N TYR A 10 5.32 -15.20 11.86
CA TYR A 10 6.49 -16.05 11.83
C TYR A 10 6.22 -17.42 12.46
N SER A 11 5.44 -17.52 13.54
CA SER A 11 5.10 -18.82 14.14
C SER A 11 4.38 -19.73 13.13
N HIS A 12 3.33 -19.22 12.50
CA HIS A 12 2.57 -19.97 11.51
C HIS A 12 3.40 -20.29 10.25
N ALA A 13 4.19 -19.32 9.78
CA ALA A 13 5.08 -19.53 8.64
C ALA A 13 6.16 -20.57 8.96
N ARG A 14 6.71 -20.57 10.17
CA ARG A 14 7.74 -21.50 10.63
C ARG A 14 7.22 -22.92 10.68
N GLU A 15 6.05 -23.13 11.27
CA GLU A 15 5.40 -24.45 11.32
C GLU A 15 5.11 -25.00 9.92
N LYS A 16 4.68 -24.13 9.01
CA LYS A 16 4.40 -24.51 7.62
C LYS A 16 5.66 -24.78 6.80
N ALA A 17 6.72 -24.01 7.00
CA ALA A 17 7.95 -24.08 6.22
C ALA A 17 8.89 -25.18 6.71
N PHE A 18 9.15 -25.27 8.02
CA PHE A 18 10.16 -26.17 8.61
C PHE A 18 9.59 -27.53 9.00
N THR A 19 8.97 -28.21 8.03
CA THR A 19 8.58 -29.62 8.18
C THR A 19 9.73 -30.53 7.76
N LYS A 20 9.81 -31.75 8.34
CA LYS A 20 10.79 -32.77 7.93
C LYS A 20 10.76 -32.99 6.41
N ARG A 21 9.56 -33.02 5.82
CA ARG A 21 9.36 -33.18 4.37
C ARG A 21 9.97 -32.02 3.57
N ASN A 22 9.70 -30.77 3.95
CA ASN A 22 10.19 -29.60 3.21
C ASN A 22 11.71 -29.47 3.33
N ILE A 23 12.26 -29.73 4.52
CA ILE A 23 13.70 -29.74 4.73
C ILE A 23 14.33 -30.83 3.85
N MET A 24 13.87 -32.09 3.93
CA MET A 24 14.39 -33.17 3.09
C MET A 24 14.24 -32.87 1.59
N ALA A 25 13.12 -32.28 1.17
CA ALA A 25 12.91 -31.89 -0.23
C ALA A 25 13.95 -30.85 -0.69
N GLY A 26 14.34 -29.89 0.15
CA GLY A 26 15.42 -28.95 -0.14
C GLY A 26 16.77 -29.65 -0.30
N TRP A 27 17.09 -30.61 0.58
CA TRP A 27 18.33 -31.39 0.47
C TRP A 27 18.37 -32.27 -0.77
N VAL A 28 17.23 -32.91 -1.12
CA VAL A 28 17.08 -33.67 -2.37
C VAL A 28 17.24 -32.76 -3.58
N ALA A 29 16.66 -31.55 -3.55
CA ALA A 29 16.75 -30.59 -4.63
C ALA A 29 18.21 -30.16 -4.89
N CYS A 30 18.97 -29.92 -3.83
CA CYS A 30 20.39 -29.59 -3.93
C CYS A 30 21.30 -30.80 -4.22
N GLY A 31 20.76 -32.03 -4.21
CA GLY A 31 21.57 -33.25 -4.34
C GLY A 31 22.45 -33.54 -3.13
N LEU A 32 22.14 -32.98 -1.97
CA LEU A 32 22.88 -33.19 -0.74
C LEU A 32 22.45 -34.48 -0.03
N PHE A 33 21.17 -34.84 -0.13
CA PHE A 33 20.66 -36.08 0.45
C PHE A 33 19.47 -36.65 -0.34
N PRO A 34 19.56 -37.91 -0.84
CA PRO A 34 20.79 -38.69 -0.98
C PRO A 34 21.83 -37.93 -1.82
N PHE A 35 23.12 -38.12 -1.52
CA PHE A 35 24.19 -37.36 -2.18
C PHE A 35 24.23 -37.66 -3.69
N ASN A 36 24.18 -36.62 -4.52
CA ASN A 36 24.23 -36.69 -5.97
C ASN A 36 25.13 -35.54 -6.52
N PRO A 37 26.38 -35.84 -6.90
CA PRO A 37 27.36 -34.82 -7.29
C PRO A 37 26.96 -34.05 -8.54
N ASP A 38 26.34 -34.70 -9.53
CA ASP A 38 25.90 -34.04 -10.77
C ASP A 38 24.86 -32.95 -10.49
N ARG A 39 24.00 -33.18 -9.49
CA ARG A 39 22.96 -32.22 -9.10
C ARG A 39 23.55 -31.02 -8.33
N VAL A 40 24.56 -31.26 -7.49
CA VAL A 40 25.32 -30.19 -6.80
C VAL A 40 26.03 -29.31 -7.81
N LEU A 41 26.72 -29.91 -8.79
CA LEU A 41 27.46 -29.17 -9.81
C LEU A 41 26.55 -28.34 -10.73
N ARG A 42 25.30 -28.76 -10.96
CA ARG A 42 24.31 -27.97 -11.72
C ARG A 42 23.79 -26.75 -10.98
N VAL A 43 23.64 -26.83 -9.64
CA VAL A 43 23.12 -25.72 -8.81
C VAL A 43 24.21 -24.69 -8.49
N THR A 44 25.48 -25.09 -8.55
CA THR A 44 26.60 -24.19 -8.31
C THR A 44 26.73 -23.23 -9.50
N PRO A 45 26.55 -21.91 -9.33
CA PRO A 45 26.71 -20.98 -10.44
C PRO A 45 28.15 -21.07 -10.95
N LYS A 46 28.30 -21.30 -12.25
CA LYS A 46 29.61 -21.33 -12.91
C LYS A 46 30.26 -19.95 -12.69
N PRO A 47 31.51 -19.87 -12.24
CA PRO A 47 32.20 -18.58 -12.14
C PRO A 47 32.17 -17.91 -13.53
N PRO A 48 31.86 -16.60 -13.61
CA PRO A 48 31.68 -15.94 -14.89
C PRO A 48 32.98 -16.02 -15.70
N ALA A 49 32.95 -16.81 -16.78
CA ALA A 49 33.92 -16.68 -17.85
C ALA A 49 33.76 -15.28 -18.45
N GLN A 50 34.87 -14.57 -18.60
CA GLN A 50 34.90 -13.20 -19.12
C GLN A 50 34.17 -13.14 -20.46
N SER A 51 33.01 -12.49 -20.45
CA SER A 51 32.17 -12.26 -21.62
C SER A 51 32.85 -11.23 -22.52
N THR A 52 33.49 -11.68 -23.59
CA THR A 52 33.89 -10.85 -24.71
C THR A 52 32.62 -10.37 -25.44
N VAL A 53 32.33 -9.07 -25.32
CA VAL A 53 31.21 -8.41 -25.98
C VAL A 53 31.53 -8.20 -27.46
N PRO A 54 30.70 -8.68 -28.42
CA PRO A 54 30.75 -8.17 -29.78
C PRO A 54 29.89 -6.90 -29.87
N ARG A 55 30.54 -5.84 -30.33
CA ARG A 55 29.99 -4.55 -30.74
C ARG A 55 28.96 -4.76 -31.85
N ALA A 56 27.75 -4.22 -31.69
CA ALA A 56 26.71 -4.19 -32.71
C ALA A 56 26.83 -2.86 -33.48
N ASP A 57 27.12 -2.95 -34.77
CA ASP A 57 27.15 -1.82 -35.70
C ASP A 57 25.74 -1.42 -36.14
N GLU A 58 25.60 -0.12 -36.37
CA GLU A 58 24.40 0.59 -36.81
C GLU A 58 23.97 0.14 -38.22
N ILE A 59 22.66 -0.10 -38.39
CA ILE A 59 22.03 -0.15 -39.71
C ILE A 59 20.78 0.73 -39.65
N GLU A 60 20.89 1.95 -40.18
CA GLU A 60 19.77 2.66 -40.78
C GLU A 60 19.28 1.84 -41.99
N VAL A 61 17.96 1.77 -42.20
CA VAL A 61 17.30 2.02 -43.50
C VAL A 61 15.78 1.85 -43.35
N GLY A 62 15.05 2.86 -43.82
CA GLY A 62 13.88 2.65 -44.67
C GLY A 62 12.51 2.70 -44.01
N ALA A 63 11.88 3.89 -44.06
CA ALA A 63 10.43 3.99 -43.98
C ALA A 63 9.78 3.37 -45.22
N CYS A 64 8.83 2.45 -45.05
CA CYS A 64 7.79 2.24 -46.05
C CYS A 64 6.48 1.70 -45.45
N HIS A 65 5.43 2.46 -45.74
CA HIS A 65 4.03 2.14 -46.01
C HIS A 65 3.23 1.15 -45.14
N LYS A 66 2.04 1.64 -44.77
CA LYS A 66 0.95 0.95 -44.08
C LYS A 66 0.42 -0.22 -44.90
N ASP A 67 0.39 -1.40 -44.28
CA ASP A 67 -0.57 -2.44 -44.63
C ASP A 67 -1.65 -2.51 -43.54
N ASP A 68 -2.88 -2.20 -43.93
CA ASP A 68 -4.09 -2.30 -43.10
C ASP A 68 -4.39 -3.79 -42.81
N VAL A 69 -3.80 -4.29 -41.74
CA VAL A 69 -4.28 -5.49 -41.05
C VAL A 69 -5.54 -5.10 -40.26
N PRO A 70 -6.68 -5.81 -40.40
CA PRO A 70 -7.90 -5.45 -39.68
C PRO A 70 -7.64 -5.59 -38.17
N PRO A 71 -7.69 -4.48 -37.39
CA PRO A 71 -7.40 -4.59 -35.98
C PRO A 71 -8.62 -5.20 -35.30
N THR A 72 -8.40 -6.34 -34.66
CA THR A 72 -9.13 -6.72 -33.44
C THR A 72 -9.34 -5.48 -32.57
N PRO A 73 -10.55 -5.26 -32.03
CA PRO A 73 -10.94 -3.96 -31.50
C PRO A 73 -10.14 -3.61 -30.25
N VAL A 74 -9.13 -2.74 -30.40
CA VAL A 74 -8.41 -2.14 -29.28
C VAL A 74 -9.27 -1.01 -28.71
N THR A 75 -9.65 -1.15 -27.44
CA THR A 75 -10.30 -0.09 -26.66
C THR A 75 -9.33 1.09 -26.51
N PRO A 76 -9.74 2.34 -26.76
CA PRO A 76 -8.83 3.47 -26.62
C PRO A 76 -8.47 3.68 -25.15
N VAL A 77 -7.17 3.67 -24.85
CA VAL A 77 -6.60 3.91 -23.51
C VAL A 77 -6.04 5.35 -23.40
N SER A 78 -5.93 6.08 -24.52
CA SER A 78 -5.41 7.45 -24.56
C SER A 78 -6.50 8.49 -24.85
N VAL A 79 -6.26 9.72 -24.40
CA VAL A 79 -7.15 10.88 -24.66
C VAL A 79 -7.30 11.14 -26.16
N GLU A 80 -6.21 11.03 -26.92
CA GLU A 80 -6.18 11.19 -28.38
C GLU A 80 -7.04 10.13 -29.09
N GLY A 81 -6.98 8.88 -28.63
CA GLY A 81 -7.83 7.80 -29.13
C GLY A 81 -9.31 8.02 -28.83
N LEU A 82 -9.61 8.64 -27.68
CA LEU A 82 -10.98 8.97 -27.27
C LEU A 82 -11.56 10.13 -28.10
N VAL A 83 -10.78 11.18 -28.36
CA VAL A 83 -11.14 12.28 -29.26
C VAL A 83 -11.35 11.78 -30.69
N SER A 84 -10.48 10.89 -31.16
CA SER A 84 -10.62 10.27 -32.49
C SER A 84 -11.91 9.44 -32.59
N LEU A 85 -12.20 8.63 -31.56
CA LEU A 85 -13.44 7.86 -31.49
C LEU A 85 -14.68 8.76 -31.46
N GLN A 86 -14.63 9.88 -30.72
CA GLN A 86 -15.72 10.85 -30.69
C GLN A 86 -15.98 11.49 -32.05
N ASN A 87 -14.91 11.80 -32.81
CA ASN A 87 -15.04 12.35 -34.17
C ASN A 87 -15.66 11.32 -35.14
N LEU A 88 -15.31 10.04 -35.02
CA LEU A 88 -15.93 8.96 -35.79
C LEU A 88 -17.43 8.82 -35.48
N ILE A 89 -17.80 8.87 -34.19
CA ILE A 89 -19.22 8.85 -33.77
C ILE A 89 -19.99 10.00 -34.39
N LYS A 90 -19.42 11.22 -34.40
CA LYS A 90 -20.05 12.38 -35.05
C LYS A 90 -20.24 12.15 -36.55
N GLN A 91 -19.23 11.62 -37.25
CA GLN A 91 -19.32 11.33 -38.69
C GLN A 91 -20.39 10.28 -39.01
N ASP A 92 -20.43 9.18 -38.26
CA ASP A 92 -21.43 8.12 -38.45
C ASP A 92 -22.85 8.62 -38.14
N ALA A 93 -23.01 9.47 -37.11
CA ALA A 93 -24.30 10.08 -36.76
C ALA A 93 -24.80 11.06 -37.84
N HIS A 94 -23.90 11.81 -38.48
CA HIS A 94 -24.25 12.70 -39.60
C HIS A 94 -24.61 11.93 -40.89
N THR A 95 -24.13 10.70 -41.05
CA THR A 95 -24.32 9.88 -42.25
C THR A 95 -25.20 8.66 -41.97
N LEU A 96 -26.35 8.90 -41.33
CA LEU A 96 -27.24 7.82 -40.89
C LEU A 96 -27.80 7.01 -42.08
N ASN A 97 -27.22 5.84 -42.31
CA ASN A 97 -27.55 4.92 -43.38
C ASN A 97 -27.49 3.48 -42.85
N LYS A 98 -27.96 2.50 -43.63
CA LYS A 98 -28.00 1.09 -43.21
C LYS A 98 -26.63 0.52 -42.81
N ALA A 99 -25.53 1.08 -43.32
CA ALA A 99 -24.17 0.63 -43.03
C ALA A 99 -23.50 1.37 -41.85
N SER A 100 -23.91 2.59 -41.53
CA SER A 100 -23.36 3.42 -40.45
C SER A 100 -24.02 3.13 -39.10
N ILE A 101 -25.29 2.72 -39.08
CA ILE A 101 -25.98 2.29 -37.85
C ILE A 101 -25.18 1.23 -37.06
N PRO A 102 -24.76 0.08 -37.65
CA PRO A 102 -24.00 -0.92 -36.90
C PRO A 102 -22.57 -0.44 -36.55
N ARG A 103 -22.00 0.53 -37.28
CA ARG A 103 -20.69 1.12 -36.97
C ARG A 103 -20.79 2.07 -35.78
N LEU A 104 -21.83 2.90 -35.76
CA LEU A 104 -22.15 3.81 -34.67
C LEU A 104 -22.38 3.04 -33.37
N GLU A 105 -23.18 1.97 -33.41
CA GLU A 105 -23.39 1.10 -32.24
C GLU A 105 -22.07 0.55 -31.69
N ARG A 106 -21.17 0.05 -32.56
CA ARG A 106 -19.85 -0.43 -32.15
C ARG A 106 -18.99 0.68 -31.55
N HIS A 107 -19.02 1.89 -32.13
CA HIS A 107 -18.25 3.03 -31.61
C HIS A 107 -18.77 3.50 -30.25
N VAL A 108 -20.09 3.54 -30.06
CA VAL A 108 -20.73 3.86 -28.77
C VAL A 108 -20.38 2.79 -27.73
N GLN A 109 -20.44 1.51 -28.09
CA GLN A 109 -20.06 0.42 -27.19
C GLN A 109 -18.58 0.51 -26.78
N LYS A 110 -17.68 0.85 -27.70
CA LYS A 110 -16.26 1.08 -27.39
C LYS A 110 -16.07 2.24 -26.42
N LEU A 111 -16.80 3.33 -26.61
CA LEU A 111 -16.75 4.49 -25.71
C LEU A 111 -17.25 4.13 -24.31
N ALA A 112 -18.34 3.38 -24.21
CA ALA A 112 -18.85 2.88 -22.93
C ALA A 112 -17.84 1.97 -22.22
N ASN A 113 -17.23 1.03 -22.94
CA ASN A 113 -16.21 0.14 -22.38
C ASN A 113 -14.96 0.91 -21.93
N ALA A 114 -14.51 1.91 -22.70
CA ALA A 114 -13.39 2.77 -22.32
C ALA A 114 -13.68 3.60 -21.06
N ALA A 115 -14.91 4.12 -20.95
CA ALA A 115 -15.36 4.84 -19.75
C ALA A 115 -15.44 3.92 -18.52
N GLN A 116 -15.93 2.69 -18.68
CA GLN A 116 -15.94 1.70 -17.60
C GLN A 116 -14.52 1.36 -17.12
N ALA A 117 -13.60 1.14 -18.06
CA ALA A 117 -12.20 0.86 -17.75
C ALA A 117 -11.53 2.03 -17.00
N SER A 118 -11.71 3.27 -17.49
CA SER A 118 -11.12 4.44 -16.83
C SER A 118 -11.72 4.69 -15.44
N LEU A 119 -13.03 4.50 -15.26
CA LEU A 119 -13.66 4.56 -13.93
C LEU A 119 -13.07 3.49 -13.00
N ALA A 120 -12.92 2.25 -13.45
CA ALA A 120 -12.30 1.20 -12.65
C ALA A 120 -10.86 1.56 -12.25
N GLU A 121 -10.05 2.10 -13.17
CA GLU A 121 -8.69 2.57 -12.87
C GLU A 121 -8.70 3.69 -11.81
N THR A 122 -9.61 4.67 -11.91
CA THR A 122 -9.70 5.74 -10.91
C THR A 122 -10.03 5.22 -9.52
N THR A 123 -10.92 4.22 -9.40
CA THR A 123 -11.21 3.59 -8.10
C THR A 123 -9.98 2.90 -7.50
N LEU A 124 -9.24 2.13 -8.30
CA LEU A 124 -8.01 1.45 -7.85
C LEU A 124 -6.92 2.46 -7.41
N LEU A 125 -6.74 3.54 -8.18
CA LEU A 125 -5.79 4.60 -7.84
C LEU A 125 -6.18 5.34 -6.56
N HIS A 126 -7.47 5.57 -6.36
CA HIS A 126 -7.99 6.18 -5.14
C HIS A 126 -7.73 5.29 -3.92
N ASP A 127 -8.04 4.00 -4.01
CA ASP A 127 -7.81 3.02 -2.93
C ASP A 127 -6.32 2.91 -2.57
N ARG A 128 -5.45 2.88 -3.59
CA ARG A 128 -4.00 2.89 -3.40
C ARG A 128 -3.56 4.16 -2.68
N THR A 129 -4.05 5.33 -3.09
CA THR A 129 -3.72 6.61 -2.47
C THR A 129 -4.19 6.65 -1.02
N GLN A 130 -5.40 6.19 -0.73
CA GLN A 130 -5.90 6.07 0.64
C GLN A 130 -5.05 5.11 1.50
N MET A 131 -4.63 3.97 0.95
CA MET A 131 -3.74 3.04 1.65
C MET A 131 -2.39 3.69 1.97
N LEU A 132 -1.80 4.40 1.01
CA LEU A 132 -0.53 5.12 1.21
C LEU A 132 -0.65 6.21 2.27
N ILE A 133 -1.76 6.97 2.27
CA ILE A 133 -2.04 7.98 3.30
C ILE A 133 -2.12 7.32 4.68
N ARG A 134 -2.85 6.21 4.81
CA ARG A 134 -2.94 5.45 6.07
C ARG A 134 -1.58 4.98 6.56
N MET A 135 -0.76 4.37 5.69
CA MET A 135 0.58 3.92 6.04
C MET A 135 1.52 5.08 6.41
N ASN A 136 1.43 6.21 5.70
CA ASN A 136 2.24 7.39 6.00
C ASN A 136 1.85 7.99 7.36
N ASN A 137 0.56 8.13 7.63
CA ASN A 137 0.06 8.59 8.92
C ASN A 137 0.49 7.63 10.05
N GLU A 138 0.40 6.32 9.85
CA GLU A 138 0.91 5.35 10.82
C GLU A 138 2.43 5.49 11.02
N ALA A 139 3.21 5.67 9.94
CA ALA A 139 4.65 5.87 10.01
C ALA A 139 5.00 7.18 10.73
N LYS A 140 4.25 8.26 10.51
CA LYS A 140 4.38 9.53 11.24
C LYS A 140 4.12 9.31 12.73
N VAL A 141 3.05 8.61 13.09
CA VAL A 141 2.75 8.24 14.49
C VAL A 141 3.90 7.42 15.07
N ARG A 142 4.45 6.44 14.35
CA ARG A 142 5.61 5.65 14.83
C ARG A 142 6.85 6.50 15.06
N ARG A 143 7.11 7.52 14.22
CA ARG A 143 8.25 8.43 14.39
C ARG A 143 8.06 9.41 15.55
N SER A 144 6.85 9.92 15.75
CA SER A 144 6.55 10.87 16.83
C SER A 144 6.32 10.20 18.18
N THR A 145 5.91 8.93 18.19
CA THR A 145 5.76 8.14 19.41
C THR A 145 7.15 7.84 19.96
N LYS A 146 7.53 8.56 21.02
CA LYS A 146 8.76 8.30 21.77
C LYS A 146 8.78 6.82 22.20
N SER A 147 9.88 6.13 21.98
CA SER A 147 10.04 4.73 22.37
C SER A 147 9.90 4.60 23.88
N ILE A 148 8.80 4.04 24.35
CA ILE A 148 8.67 3.57 25.73
C ILE A 148 9.56 2.33 25.84
N VAL A 149 10.59 2.40 26.68
CA VAL A 149 11.41 1.24 27.02
C VAL A 149 10.51 0.26 27.77
N VAL A 150 9.99 -0.74 27.07
CA VAL A 150 9.09 -1.78 27.62
C VAL A 150 9.83 -2.66 28.66
N GLY A 151 11.16 -2.61 28.67
CA GLY A 151 12.01 -3.28 29.66
C GLY A 151 13.41 -3.55 29.11
N LYS A 152 14.29 -4.07 29.96
CA LYS A 152 15.61 -4.56 29.55
C LYS A 152 15.42 -5.86 28.76
N ALA A 153 15.95 -5.94 27.55
CA ALA A 153 15.79 -7.13 26.70
C ALA A 153 16.39 -8.37 27.39
N LYS A 154 15.56 -9.39 27.62
CA LYS A 154 15.94 -10.70 28.15
C LYS A 154 15.40 -11.77 27.19
N VAL A 155 16.19 -12.79 26.88
CA VAL A 155 15.68 -14.00 26.22
C VAL A 155 14.70 -14.65 27.20
N MET A 156 13.41 -14.56 26.92
CA MET A 156 12.38 -15.11 27.80
C MET A 156 12.46 -16.63 27.75
N SER A 157 12.74 -17.23 28.89
CA SER A 157 12.51 -18.66 29.14
C SER A 157 11.01 -18.94 29.22
N PHE A 158 10.61 -20.22 29.16
CA PHE A 158 9.20 -20.61 29.24
C PHE A 158 8.57 -20.14 30.57
N GLU A 159 9.33 -20.21 31.66
CA GLU A 159 8.96 -19.72 32.99
C GLU A 159 8.68 -18.21 32.99
N ASP A 160 9.47 -17.42 32.25
CA ASP A 160 9.23 -15.97 32.14
C ASP A 160 7.90 -15.66 31.43
N ILE A 161 7.47 -16.50 30.48
CA ILE A 161 6.20 -16.36 29.75
C ILE A 161 5.01 -16.68 30.68
N GLU A 162 5.13 -17.72 31.51
CA GLU A 162 4.09 -18.08 32.49
C GLU A 162 3.89 -16.98 33.53
N VAL A 163 4.99 -16.43 34.05
CA VAL A 163 4.96 -15.28 34.99
C VAL A 163 4.29 -14.06 34.34
N ALA A 164 4.59 -13.76 33.08
CA ALA A 164 3.98 -12.64 32.37
C ALA A 164 2.48 -12.84 32.08
N ARG A 165 2.01 -14.08 31.92
CA ARG A 165 0.58 -14.41 31.78
C ARG A 165 -0.14 -14.25 33.13
N ALA A 166 0.45 -14.74 34.22
CA ALA A 166 -0.10 -14.58 35.57
C ALA A 166 -0.19 -13.10 35.97
N ALA A 167 0.83 -12.30 35.68
CA ALA A 167 0.85 -10.87 35.96
C ALA A 167 -0.21 -10.08 35.17
N ARG A 168 -0.54 -10.50 33.93
CA ARG A 168 -1.63 -9.92 33.15
C ARG A 168 -3.00 -10.29 33.70
N ALA A 169 -3.22 -11.57 34.01
CA ALA A 169 -4.46 -12.04 34.63
C ALA A 169 -4.76 -11.29 35.94
N ALA A 170 -3.75 -11.05 36.78
CA ALA A 170 -3.90 -10.28 38.01
C ALA A 170 -4.29 -8.81 37.75
N LYS A 171 -3.67 -8.15 36.76
CA LYS A 171 -4.00 -6.76 36.38
C LYS A 171 -5.41 -6.62 35.81
N ASP A 172 -5.87 -7.62 35.06
CA ASP A 172 -7.22 -7.62 34.47
C ASP A 172 -8.30 -7.85 35.55
N VAL A 173 -8.02 -8.67 36.59
CA VAL A 173 -8.89 -8.82 37.78
C VAL A 173 -9.00 -7.51 38.58
N ILE A 174 -7.91 -6.75 38.70
CA ILE A 174 -7.90 -5.47 39.43
C ILE A 174 -8.69 -4.39 38.67
N LYS A 175 -8.57 -4.32 37.33
CA LYS A 175 -9.33 -3.37 36.50
C LYS A 175 -10.84 -3.60 36.53
N GLY A 176 -11.30 -4.84 36.78
CA GLY A 176 -12.72 -5.18 36.91
C GLY A 176 -13.41 -4.69 38.21
N LYS A 177 -12.65 -4.25 39.22
CA LYS A 177 -13.20 -3.84 40.55
C LYS A 177 -13.30 -2.33 40.77
N GLY A 178 -13.07 -1.50 39.75
CA GLY A 178 -13.22 -0.05 39.85
C GLY A 178 -14.68 0.38 40.01
N LYS A 179 -15.05 0.87 41.20
CA LYS A 179 -16.37 1.46 41.51
C LYS A 179 -16.76 2.52 40.47
N ARG A 180 -17.71 2.20 39.60
CA ARG A 180 -18.38 3.16 38.71
C ARG A 180 -19.42 3.95 39.51
N GLY A 181 -18.94 4.83 40.39
CA GLY A 181 -19.76 5.76 41.17
C GLY A 181 -20.04 7.03 40.39
N ARG A 182 -21.18 7.06 39.69
CA ARG A 182 -21.76 8.22 39.00
C ARG A 182 -22.01 9.36 40.00
N LYS A 183 -21.31 10.50 39.88
CA LYS A 183 -21.64 11.71 40.66
C LYS A 183 -22.90 12.37 40.06
N ARG A 184 -24.00 12.35 40.80
CA ARG A 184 -25.24 13.11 40.51
C ARG A 184 -25.10 14.54 41.05
N LYS A 185 -25.78 15.46 40.36
CA LYS A 185 -25.82 16.92 40.53
C LYS A 185 -26.80 17.30 41.65
N SER A 186 -26.45 18.22 42.55
CA SER A 186 -27.37 19.05 43.37
C SER A 186 -26.61 20.19 44.05
N ALA A 187 -27.37 21.24 44.41
CA ALA A 187 -27.00 22.66 44.43
C ALA A 187 -26.61 23.25 45.81
N ALA A 188 -26.07 24.47 45.73
CA ALA A 188 -26.16 25.61 46.64
C ALA A 188 -25.61 25.51 48.08
N GLN A 189 -24.57 26.32 48.35
CA GLN A 189 -24.57 27.32 49.42
C GLN A 189 -23.49 28.38 49.15
N GLU A 190 -23.93 29.64 49.11
CA GLU A 190 -23.11 30.86 49.16
C GLU A 190 -22.41 30.98 50.51
N ALA A 191 -21.18 31.52 50.53
CA ALA A 191 -20.76 32.54 51.49
C ALA A 191 -19.32 33.01 51.19
N ASP A 192 -19.23 34.31 50.96
CA ASP A 192 -18.13 35.26 51.17
C ASP A 192 -16.92 35.31 50.22
N GLU A 193 -16.91 36.44 49.50
CA GLU A 193 -15.84 37.08 48.73
C GLU A 193 -14.97 37.95 49.67
N PRO A 194 -13.76 38.40 49.26
CA PRO A 194 -13.72 39.65 48.52
C PRO A 194 -12.73 39.69 47.34
N GLU A 195 -13.12 40.51 46.36
CA GLU A 195 -12.41 40.95 45.14
C GLU A 195 -11.00 41.55 45.39
N PRO A 196 -10.16 41.65 44.34
CA PRO A 196 -10.14 42.89 43.54
C PRO A 196 -10.04 42.69 42.01
N GLU A 197 -10.78 43.50 41.24
CA GLU A 197 -10.57 43.78 39.78
C GLU A 197 -9.55 44.95 39.58
N PRO A 198 -9.20 45.44 38.35
CA PRO A 198 -9.43 44.94 36.97
C PRO A 198 -8.20 44.97 35.99
N GLU A 199 -8.23 44.07 34.98
CA GLU A 199 -7.93 44.24 33.52
C GLU A 199 -6.58 44.81 32.96
N PRO A 200 -6.15 44.51 31.69
CA PRO A 200 -7.02 44.38 30.51
C PRO A 200 -6.76 43.29 29.45
N GLU A 201 -7.83 43.14 28.67
CA GLU A 201 -8.04 42.41 27.42
C GLU A 201 -6.84 42.39 26.44
N VAL A 202 -6.60 41.24 25.82
CA VAL A 202 -6.15 41.21 24.41
C VAL A 202 -6.90 40.13 23.65
N ALA A 203 -7.58 40.60 22.61
CA ALA A 203 -8.41 39.87 21.69
C ALA A 203 -7.69 38.76 20.88
N GLN A 204 -8.54 37.87 20.39
CA GLN A 204 -8.32 36.65 19.61
C GLN A 204 -7.41 36.80 18.38
N ILE A 205 -6.56 35.80 18.10
CA ILE A 205 -6.19 35.43 16.72
C ILE A 205 -6.19 33.90 16.60
N VAL A 206 -7.28 33.37 16.06
CA VAL A 206 -7.36 32.01 15.53
C VAL A 206 -6.51 31.96 14.25
N LYS A 207 -5.32 31.36 14.31
CA LYS A 207 -4.52 31.10 13.11
C LYS A 207 -5.11 29.90 12.37
N ALA A 208 -5.65 30.14 11.18
CA ALA A 208 -6.01 29.09 10.23
C ALA A 208 -4.78 28.26 9.81
N PRO A 209 -4.92 26.96 9.50
CA PRO A 209 -3.78 26.13 9.09
C PRO A 209 -3.26 26.55 7.71
N VAL A 210 -1.98 26.89 7.62
CA VAL A 210 -1.31 27.23 6.36
C VAL A 210 -1.18 25.95 5.49
N PRO A 211 -1.57 25.99 4.20
CA PRO A 211 -1.34 24.88 3.27
C PRO A 211 0.16 24.69 3.03
N TRP A 212 0.66 23.49 3.28
CA TRP A 212 2.07 23.14 3.07
C TRP A 212 2.46 23.26 1.58
N ARG A 213 3.56 23.98 1.29
CA ARG A 213 4.25 23.95 -0.02
C ARG A 213 5.58 23.22 0.10
N ALA A 214 5.87 22.35 -0.86
CA ALA A 214 7.16 21.65 -0.96
C ALA A 214 8.26 22.63 -1.44
N PRO A 215 9.47 22.58 -0.87
CA PRO A 215 10.57 23.41 -1.34
C PRO A 215 11.10 22.86 -2.67
N VAL A 216 11.07 23.70 -3.71
CA VAL A 216 11.72 23.43 -5.00
C VAL A 216 13.17 23.88 -4.88
N ALA A 217 14.11 22.93 -4.97
CA ALA A 217 15.53 23.23 -5.02
C ALA A 217 15.85 23.99 -6.32
N ARG A 218 16.46 25.18 -6.20
CA ARG A 218 17.08 25.86 -7.33
C ARG A 218 18.50 25.34 -7.46
N MET A 219 18.82 24.70 -8.58
CA MET A 219 20.20 24.41 -8.97
C MET A 219 20.81 25.71 -9.52
N ILE A 220 21.97 26.10 -8.97
CA ILE A 220 22.91 27.05 -9.57
C ILE A 220 24.01 26.22 -10.19
#